data_AF-A0A7X8IKU9-F1
#
_entry.id   AF-A0A7X8IKU9-F1
#
_cell.length_a   1.000
_cell.length_b   1.000
_cell.length_c   1.000
_cell.angle_alpha   90.00
_cell.angle_beta   90.00
_cell.angle_gamma   90.00
#
_symmetry.space_group_name_H-M   'P 1'
#
loop_
_entity.id
_entity.type
_entity.pdbx_description
1 polymer ?
#
loop_
_entity_poly.entity_id
_entity_poly.type
_entity_poly.pdbx_seq_one_letter_code
_entity_poly.pdbx_strand_id
1 'polypeptide(L)'
;MNLTSDSTEKNFTVFGEETEFYGVLKFTDNLEIAGTFEGTIDAVGNLEFAKTAKCDVDSIKAESVVINGSVTGNIFANSSVDMQSGSKIVGDVTTKELRIDDGVDFTGKVTMLDRELNLDIFSYAASDFKNVLMTASDSEE
;
A
#
# COMPACT_ATOMS: atom_id res chain seq x y z
N MET A 1 14.25 -16.58 -35.63
CA MET A 1 14.29 -16.15 -34.22
C MET A 1 13.33 -14.99 -34.09
N ASN A 2 12.13 -15.20 -33.55
CA ASN A 2 11.22 -14.10 -33.20
C ASN A 2 11.27 -13.91 -31.69
N LEU A 3 11.83 -12.76 -31.29
CA LEU A 3 11.69 -12.17 -29.97
C LEU A 3 10.59 -11.12 -30.08
N THR A 4 9.38 -11.40 -29.60
CA THR A 4 8.35 -10.35 -29.42
C THR A 4 7.46 -10.69 -28.24
N SER A 5 7.58 -9.83 -27.22
CA SER A 5 6.59 -9.46 -26.21
C SER A 5 5.97 -10.58 -25.36
N ASP A 6 6.60 -10.84 -24.21
CA ASP A 6 5.88 -11.30 -23.03
C ASP A 6 5.14 -10.09 -22.42
N SER A 7 4.07 -9.65 -23.10
CA SER A 7 3.11 -8.72 -22.50
C SER A 7 2.26 -9.56 -21.55
N THR A 8 2.68 -9.64 -20.30
CA THR A 8 1.82 -10.09 -19.21
C THR A 8 0.57 -9.23 -19.25
N GLU A 9 -0.53 -9.76 -19.79
CA GLU A 9 -1.82 -9.09 -19.76
C GLU A 9 -2.20 -8.90 -18.29
N LYS A 10 -2.07 -7.67 -17.81
CA LYS A 10 -2.54 -7.32 -16.48
C LYS A 10 -4.06 -7.37 -16.53
N ASN A 11 -4.65 -8.34 -15.84
CA ASN A 11 -6.10 -8.38 -15.65
C ASN A 11 -6.54 -7.08 -14.98
N PHE A 12 -7.55 -6.44 -15.57
CA PHE A 12 -8.08 -5.16 -15.13
C PHE A 12 -9.60 -5.25 -15.09
N THR A 13 -10.18 -4.95 -13.93
CA THR A 13 -11.63 -4.91 -13.72
C THR A 13 -12.05 -3.46 -13.55
N VAL A 14 -13.19 -3.08 -14.13
CA VAL A 14 -13.72 -1.72 -14.03
C VAL A 14 -15.14 -1.75 -13.51
N PHE A 15 -15.39 -1.00 -12.43
CA PHE A 15 -16.73 -0.67 -11.95
C PHE A 15 -17.10 0.69 -12.52
N GLY A 16 -17.98 0.69 -13.53
CA GLY A 16 -18.38 1.90 -14.23
C GLY A 16 -19.13 2.90 -13.34
N GLU A 17 -19.24 4.14 -13.80
CA GLU A 17 -19.84 5.28 -13.07
C GLU A 17 -21.27 5.01 -12.58
N GLU A 18 -22.09 4.31 -13.38
CA GLU A 18 -23.48 3.97 -13.07
C GLU A 18 -23.61 2.64 -12.30
N THR A 19 -22.53 2.18 -11.66
CA THR A 19 -22.52 0.95 -10.86
C THR A 19 -22.57 1.30 -9.37
N GLU A 20 -23.49 0.67 -8.65
CA GLU A 20 -23.54 0.72 -7.20
C GLU A 20 -23.31 -0.68 -6.64
N PHE A 21 -22.43 -0.80 -5.66
CA PHE A 21 -22.16 -2.07 -4.99
C PHE A 21 -22.21 -1.88 -3.47
N TYR A 22 -22.90 -2.81 -2.80
CA TYR A 22 -23.06 -2.81 -1.35
C TYR A 22 -22.63 -4.18 -0.80
N GLY A 23 -21.58 -4.23 0.02
CA GLY A 23 -21.14 -5.46 0.68
C GLY A 23 -19.62 -5.61 0.79
N VAL A 24 -19.15 -6.85 0.62
CA VAL A 24 -17.73 -7.18 0.73
C VAL A 24 -17.16 -7.50 -0.65
N LEU A 25 -16.12 -6.78 -1.04
CA LEU A 25 -15.44 -6.96 -2.32
C LEU A 25 -14.03 -7.51 -2.10
N LYS A 26 -13.70 -8.58 -2.86
CA LYS A 26 -12.38 -9.22 -2.83
C LYS A 26 -11.84 -9.39 -4.24
N PHE A 27 -10.57 -9.07 -4.42
CA PHE A 27 -9.88 -9.24 -5.70
C PHE A 27 -8.37 -9.35 -5.50
N THR A 28 -7.69 -9.91 -6.49
CA THR A 28 -6.24 -10.14 -6.46
C THR A 28 -5.47 -9.33 -7.50
N ASP A 29 -6.14 -8.92 -8.58
CA ASP A 29 -5.54 -8.15 -9.69
C ASP A 29 -5.89 -6.65 -9.56
N ASN A 30 -5.95 -5.92 -10.68
CA ASN A 30 -6.23 -4.48 -10.64
C ASN A 30 -7.74 -4.23 -10.74
N LEU A 31 -8.24 -3.32 -9.90
CA LEU A 31 -9.62 -2.86 -9.92
C LEU A 31 -9.67 -1.33 -9.95
N GLU A 32 -10.43 -0.79 -10.90
CA GLU A 32 -10.84 0.62 -10.90
C GLU A 32 -12.31 0.74 -10.51
N ILE A 33 -12.60 1.62 -9.55
CA ILE A 33 -13.95 1.99 -9.14
C ILE A 33 -14.23 3.41 -9.60
N ALA A 34 -15.23 3.58 -10.47
CA ALA A 34 -15.74 4.87 -10.93
C ALA A 34 -17.15 5.20 -10.42
N GLY A 35 -17.88 4.21 -9.91
CA GLY A 35 -19.23 4.37 -9.36
C GLY A 35 -19.29 4.51 -7.83
N THR A 36 -20.39 4.04 -7.24
CA THR A 36 -20.62 4.08 -5.79
C THR A 36 -20.29 2.74 -5.15
N PHE A 37 -19.56 2.77 -4.04
CA PHE A 37 -19.22 1.58 -3.28
C PHE A 37 -19.48 1.79 -1.80
N GLU A 38 -20.22 0.87 -1.18
CA GLU A 38 -20.43 0.85 0.27
C GLU A 38 -20.08 -0.52 0.87
N GLY A 39 -19.35 -0.51 1.99
CA GLY A 39 -19.05 -1.72 2.77
C GLY A 39 -17.56 -1.94 3.06
N THR A 40 -16.98 -3.06 2.63
CA THR A 40 -15.58 -3.42 2.95
C THR A 40 -14.84 -3.97 1.75
N ILE A 41 -13.59 -3.51 1.55
CA ILE A 41 -12.71 -3.99 0.48
C ILE A 41 -11.54 -4.76 1.11
N ASP A 42 -11.37 -6.02 0.71
CA ASP A 42 -10.30 -6.91 1.15
C ASP A 42 -9.58 -7.50 -0.07
N ALA A 43 -8.54 -6.81 -0.51
CA ALA A 43 -7.81 -7.11 -1.73
C ALA A 43 -6.31 -7.30 -1.49
N VAL A 44 -5.71 -8.11 -2.36
CA VAL A 44 -4.25 -8.27 -2.47
C VAL A 44 -3.69 -7.50 -3.67
N GLY A 45 -4.56 -7.03 -4.55
CA GLY A 45 -4.18 -6.30 -5.76
C GLY A 45 -4.18 -4.79 -5.60
N ASN A 46 -4.15 -4.09 -6.73
CA ASN A 46 -4.14 -2.63 -6.79
C ASN A 46 -5.56 -2.08 -6.93
N LEU A 47 -5.86 -1.03 -6.18
CA LEU A 47 -7.15 -0.36 -6.19
C LEU A 47 -7.01 1.08 -6.68
N GLU A 48 -7.82 1.46 -7.66
CA GLU A 48 -7.92 2.84 -8.13
C GLU A 48 -9.35 3.35 -7.97
N PHE A 49 -9.49 4.53 -7.36
CA PHE A 49 -10.73 5.27 -7.35
C PHE A 49 -10.66 6.37 -8.40
N ALA A 50 -11.53 6.31 -9.41
CA ALA A 50 -11.66 7.34 -10.42
C ALA A 50 -12.28 8.63 -9.82
N LYS A 51 -12.24 9.73 -10.59
CA LYS A 51 -12.71 11.06 -10.12
C LYS A 51 -14.19 11.09 -9.73
N THR A 52 -15.01 10.26 -10.37
CA THR A 52 -16.45 10.14 -10.14
C THR A 52 -16.78 9.24 -8.95
N ALA A 53 -15.80 8.49 -8.44
CA ALA A 53 -16.02 7.49 -7.42
C ALA A 53 -16.45 8.10 -6.09
N LYS A 54 -17.45 7.46 -5.47
CA LYS A 54 -17.91 7.76 -4.12
C LYS A 54 -17.87 6.47 -3.32
N CYS A 55 -16.96 6.41 -2.36
CA CYS A 55 -16.71 5.21 -1.57
C CYS A 55 -16.95 5.54 -0.09
N ASP A 56 -17.85 4.82 0.57
CA ASP A 56 -18.08 4.89 2.01
C ASP A 56 -17.90 3.49 2.61
N VAL A 57 -16.80 3.27 3.31
CA VAL A 57 -16.34 1.95 3.70
C VAL A 57 -15.81 1.91 5.12
N ASP A 58 -16.03 0.77 5.77
CA ASP A 58 -15.47 0.53 7.10
C ASP A 58 -13.94 0.40 7.03
N SER A 59 -13.45 -0.33 6.01
CA SER A 59 -12.04 -0.53 5.75
C SER A 59 -11.73 -0.91 4.30
N ILE A 60 -10.54 -0.47 3.86
CA ILE A 60 -9.91 -0.82 2.59
C ILE A 60 -8.59 -1.51 2.90
N LYS A 61 -8.39 -2.71 2.36
CA LYS A 61 -7.09 -3.39 2.32
C LYS A 61 -6.72 -3.66 0.87
N ALA A 62 -5.53 -3.23 0.46
CA ALA A 62 -4.99 -3.43 -0.88
C ALA A 62 -3.45 -3.43 -0.86
N GLU A 63 -2.82 -3.78 -1.99
CA GLU A 63 -1.38 -3.62 -2.15
C GLU A 63 -1.01 -2.15 -2.36
N SER A 64 -1.66 -1.50 -3.31
CA SER A 64 -1.55 -0.06 -3.55
C SER A 64 -2.93 0.56 -3.77
N VAL A 65 -3.07 1.83 -3.41
CA VAL A 65 -4.32 2.58 -3.55
C VAL A 65 -4.05 3.93 -4.23
N VAL A 66 -4.74 4.19 -5.34
CA VAL A 66 -4.74 5.49 -6.02
C VAL A 66 -6.12 6.14 -5.84
N ILE A 67 -6.15 7.40 -5.42
CA ILE A 67 -7.40 8.09 -5.08
C ILE A 67 -7.54 9.37 -5.89
N ASN A 68 -8.44 9.37 -6.87
CA ASN A 68 -8.86 10.57 -7.60
C ASN A 68 -10.24 11.10 -7.16
N GLY A 69 -11.04 10.27 -6.50
CA GLY A 69 -12.43 10.56 -6.12
C GLY A 69 -12.62 10.89 -4.64
N SER A 70 -13.80 10.56 -4.11
CA SER A 70 -14.15 10.74 -2.70
C SER A 70 -14.18 9.40 -1.95
N VAL A 71 -13.38 9.28 -0.89
CA VAL A 71 -13.27 8.07 -0.07
C VAL A 71 -13.45 8.42 1.41
N THR A 72 -14.42 7.78 2.06
CA THR A 72 -14.58 7.81 3.52
C THR A 72 -14.34 6.40 4.05
N GLY A 73 -13.37 6.25 4.95
CA GLY A 73 -13.00 4.95 5.49
C GLY A 73 -11.51 4.80 5.79
N ASN A 74 -11.18 3.77 6.57
CA ASN A 74 -9.78 3.50 6.92
C ASN A 74 -9.06 2.75 5.81
N ILE A 75 -7.87 3.20 5.44
CA ILE A 75 -7.07 2.67 4.34
C ILE A 75 -5.84 1.97 4.89
N PHE A 76 -5.66 0.71 4.52
CA PHE A 76 -4.45 -0.06 4.75
C PHE A 76 -3.88 -0.51 3.41
N ALA A 77 -2.74 0.06 3.02
CA ALA A 77 -2.05 -0.30 1.78
C ALA A 77 -0.65 -0.83 2.11
N ASN A 78 -0.35 -2.06 1.67
CA ASN A 78 0.94 -2.70 1.98
C ASN A 78 2.14 -1.99 1.36
N SER A 79 1.96 -1.32 0.22
CA SER A 79 3.00 -0.69 -0.56
C SER A 79 2.82 0.83 -0.58
N SER A 80 1.79 1.34 -1.26
CA SER A 80 1.65 2.79 -1.44
C SER A 80 0.21 3.29 -1.41
N VAL A 81 0.05 4.56 -1.00
CA VAL A 81 -1.16 5.35 -1.20
C VAL A 81 -0.81 6.63 -1.95
N ASP A 82 -1.47 6.85 -3.10
CA ASP A 82 -1.31 8.03 -3.94
C ASP A 82 -2.63 8.83 -3.95
N MET A 83 -2.64 9.99 -3.30
CA MET A 83 -3.78 10.91 -3.29
C MET A 83 -3.60 11.98 -4.37
N GLN A 84 -4.46 11.95 -5.39
CA GLN A 84 -4.38 12.83 -6.55
C GLN A 84 -5.12 14.14 -6.31
N SER A 85 -4.68 15.22 -6.98
CA SER A 85 -5.28 16.56 -6.86
C SER A 85 -6.80 16.55 -7.03
N GLY A 86 -7.52 17.19 -6.11
CA GLY A 86 -8.99 17.29 -6.12
C GLY A 86 -9.72 16.09 -5.49
N SER A 87 -8.99 15.10 -4.99
CA SER A 87 -9.56 14.01 -4.19
C SER A 87 -9.94 14.47 -2.78
N LYS A 88 -10.94 13.79 -2.19
CA LYS A 88 -11.38 14.01 -0.81
C LYS A 88 -11.33 12.72 -0.03
N ILE A 89 -10.59 12.71 1.06
CA ILE A 89 -10.35 11.51 1.87
C ILE A 89 -10.64 11.81 3.34
N VAL A 90 -11.50 11.00 3.96
CA VAL A 90 -11.80 11.06 5.39
C VAL A 90 -11.57 9.69 6.01
N GLY A 91 -10.54 9.55 6.84
CA GLY A 91 -10.20 8.29 7.50
C GLY A 91 -8.71 8.11 7.73
N ASP A 92 -8.36 7.10 8.53
CA ASP A 92 -6.98 6.84 8.87
C ASP A 92 -6.27 6.02 7.78
N VAL A 93 -5.01 6.36 7.49
CA VAL A 93 -4.21 5.73 6.44
C VAL A 93 -3.00 5.05 7.05
N THR A 94 -2.78 3.78 6.70
CA THR A 94 -1.60 3.00 7.07
C THR A 94 -0.90 2.50 5.80
N THR A 95 0.35 2.90 5.57
CA THR A 95 1.08 2.53 4.34
C THR A 95 2.60 2.66 4.44
N LYS A 96 3.37 2.05 3.53
CA LYS A 96 4.84 2.20 3.47
C LYS A 96 5.27 3.45 2.71
N GLU A 97 4.56 3.81 1.65
CA GLU A 97 4.81 5.00 0.84
C GLU A 97 3.52 5.81 0.72
N LEU A 98 3.62 7.13 0.94
CA LEU A 98 2.48 8.04 0.83
C LEU A 98 2.87 9.20 -0.09
N ARG A 99 2.05 9.45 -1.12
CA ARG A 99 2.14 10.64 -1.99
C ARG A 99 0.83 11.41 -1.92
N ILE A 100 0.95 12.72 -1.74
CA ILE A 100 -0.19 13.62 -1.68
C ILE A 100 0.11 14.78 -2.62
N ASP A 101 -0.73 14.93 -3.64
CA ASP A 101 -0.67 16.04 -4.57
C ASP A 101 -1.25 17.33 -3.96
N ASP A 102 -0.93 18.47 -4.56
CA ASP A 102 -1.55 19.74 -4.20
C ASP A 102 -3.07 19.70 -4.42
N GLY A 103 -3.83 20.32 -3.52
CA GLY A 103 -5.29 20.42 -3.65
C GLY A 103 -6.07 19.18 -3.22
N VAL A 104 -5.46 18.26 -2.48
CA VAL A 104 -6.15 17.15 -1.78
C VAL A 104 -6.79 17.65 -0.48
N ASP A 105 -8.05 17.27 -0.24
CA ASP A 105 -8.73 17.45 1.05
C ASP A 105 -8.66 16.14 1.86
N PHE A 106 -7.65 16.02 2.71
CA PHE A 106 -7.43 14.84 3.55
C PHE A 106 -7.66 15.16 5.05
N THR A 107 -8.51 14.38 5.70
CA THR A 107 -8.72 14.43 7.16
C THR A 107 -8.58 13.03 7.76
N GLY A 108 -7.53 12.83 8.56
CA GLY A 108 -7.30 11.58 9.28
C GLY A 108 -5.88 11.47 9.81
N LYS A 109 -5.57 10.34 10.45
CA LYS A 109 -4.22 10.03 10.91
C LYS A 109 -3.48 9.18 9.89
N VAL A 110 -2.22 9.50 9.64
CA VAL A 110 -1.30 8.65 8.87
C VAL A 110 -0.41 7.85 9.82
N THR A 111 -0.28 6.55 9.58
CA THR A 111 0.69 5.66 10.22
C THR A 111 1.57 5.04 9.15
N MET A 112 2.85 5.39 9.15
CA MET A 112 3.80 4.79 8.20
C MET A 112 4.17 3.39 8.69
N LEU A 113 4.09 2.40 7.79
CA LEU A 113 4.58 1.05 8.04
C LEU A 113 6.11 1.07 8.03
N ASP A 114 6.72 0.59 9.11
CA ASP A 114 8.17 0.53 9.22
C ASP A 114 8.75 -0.32 8.09
N ARG A 115 9.71 0.26 7.37
CA ARG A 115 10.59 -0.49 6.48
C ARG A 115 11.36 -1.47 7.35
N GLU A 116 11.32 -2.77 7.03
CA GLU A 116 12.20 -3.74 7.69
C GLU A 116 13.62 -3.18 7.71
N LEU A 117 14.17 -3.02 8.91
CA LEU A 117 15.52 -2.54 9.12
C LEU A 117 16.45 -3.41 8.28
N ASN A 118 17.19 -2.80 7.37
CA ASN A 118 18.35 -3.44 6.76
C ASN A 118 19.37 -3.59 7.91
N LEU A 119 19.26 -4.68 8.67
CA LEU A 119 20.20 -5.05 9.69
C LEU A 119 21.54 -5.24 8.98
N ASP A 120 22.41 -4.23 9.02
CA ASP A 120 23.79 -4.37 8.60
C ASP A 120 24.48 -5.28 9.62
N ILE A 121 24.32 -6.59 9.44
CA ILE A 121 24.99 -7.65 10.19
C ILE A 121 26.52 -7.50 10.05
N PHE A 122 26.98 -6.76 9.04
CA PHE A 122 28.38 -6.43 8.78
C PHE A 122 28.89 -5.15 9.47
N SER A 123 28.03 -4.43 10.19
CA SER A 123 28.44 -3.26 10.98
C SER A 123 29.15 -3.61 12.29
N TYR A 124 29.18 -4.89 12.68
CA TYR A 124 30.17 -5.35 13.66
C TYR A 124 31.56 -5.17 13.05
N ALA A 125 32.25 -4.11 13.49
CA ALA A 125 33.62 -3.88 13.10
C ALA A 125 34.45 -5.12 13.45
N ALA A 126 35.32 -5.56 12.53
CA ALA A 126 36.21 -6.69 12.74
C ALA A 126 37.05 -6.58 14.03
N SER A 127 37.18 -5.36 14.59
CA SER A 127 37.76 -5.09 15.91
C SER A 127 37.05 -5.77 17.07
N ASP A 128 35.73 -5.95 17.00
CA ASP A 128 34.94 -6.53 18.10
C ASP A 128 35.03 -8.06 18.14
N PHE A 129 35.37 -8.69 17.01
CA PHE A 129 35.61 -10.15 16.95
C PHE A 129 36.92 -10.56 17.65
N LYS A 130 37.91 -9.66 17.69
CA LYS A 130 39.23 -9.93 18.30
C LYS A 130 39.14 -10.05 19.83
N ASN A 131 38.29 -9.26 20.47
CA ASN A 131 38.14 -9.29 21.93
C ASN A 131 37.45 -10.56 22.43
N VAL A 132 36.53 -11.13 21.64
CA VAL A 132 35.82 -12.37 22.00
C VAL A 132 36.72 -13.61 21.88
N LEU A 133 37.58 -13.68 20.86
CA LEU A 133 38.51 -14.80 20.69
C LEU A 133 39.67 -14.79 21.70
N MET A 134 40.13 -13.62 22.13
CA MET A 134 41.21 -13.51 23.14
C MET A 134 40.76 -13.90 24.55
N THR A 135 39.47 -13.78 24.87
CA THR A 135 38.95 -14.16 26.20
C THR A 135 38.81 -15.68 26.37
N ALA A 136 38.80 -16.45 25.26
CA ALA A 136 38.70 -17.91 25.29
C ALA A 136 40.06 -18.63 25.39
N SER A 137 41.19 -17.93 25.23
CA SER A 137 42.54 -18.53 25.34
C SER A 137 43.17 -18.41 26.73
N ASP A 138 42.57 -17.64 27.65
CA ASP A 138 43.11 -17.40 29.00
C ASP A 138 42.44 -18.25 30.09
N SER A 139 41.68 -19.30 29.72
CA SER A 139 41.05 -20.23 30.67
C SER A 139 41.54 -21.67 30.55
N GLU A 140 42.75 -21.87 30.03
CA GLU A 140 43.50 -23.13 30.18
C GLU A 140 44.86 -22.85 30.82
N GLU A 141 44.85 -22.56 32.12
CA GLU A 141 45.95 -22.90 33.03
C GLU A 141 45.39 -23.43 34.36
#